data_AF-A0A820BRC1-F1
#
_entry.id   AF-A0A820BRC1-F1
#
_cell.length_a   1.000
_cell.length_b   1.000
_cell.length_c   1.000
_cell.angle_alpha   90.00
_cell.angle_beta   90.00
_cell.angle_gamma   90.00
#
_symmetry.space_group_name_H-M   'P 1'
#
loop_
_entity.id
_entity.type
_entity.pdbx_description
1 polymer ?
#
loop_
_entity_poly.entity_id
_entity_poly.type
_entity_poly.pdbx_seq_one_letter_code
_entity_poly.pdbx_strand_id
1 'polypeptide(L)'
;MSATYLYAFQGPYQKDTIHLEEHKVMFNSEIFFNIILPPIIFHAGYSMKRKNFFRNLGAILTFALLGTTIACISTGIMIYGSVHAFSSLRGYFSFTDSLYFGAIISATDPGKI
;
A
#
# COMPACT_ATOMS: atom_id res chain seq x y z
N MET A 1 -57.09 32.23 -6.17
CA MET A 1 -56.89 31.79 -4.77
C MET A 1 -55.96 30.58 -4.76
N SER A 2 -54.68 30.77 -4.45
CA SER A 2 -53.92 29.82 -3.64
C SER A 2 -52.70 30.57 -3.13
N ALA A 3 -52.60 30.64 -1.82
CA ALA A 3 -51.73 31.53 -1.09
C ALA A 3 -50.39 30.86 -0.74
N THR A 4 -49.37 31.70 -0.58
CA THR A 4 -48.28 31.54 0.38
C THR A 4 -47.14 30.59 0.00
N TYR A 5 -46.24 31.11 -0.83
CA TYR A 5 -44.82 30.75 -0.77
C TYR A 5 -44.20 31.40 0.47
N LEU A 6 -44.09 30.68 1.59
CA LEU A 6 -43.27 31.10 2.73
C LEU A 6 -42.61 29.89 3.38
N TYR A 7 -41.38 29.61 2.96
CA TYR A 7 -40.33 29.29 3.92
C TYR A 7 -39.01 29.89 3.42
N ALA A 8 -38.57 30.94 4.07
CA ALA A 8 -37.18 31.38 4.03
C ALA A 8 -36.52 30.76 5.26
N PHE A 9 -35.89 29.60 5.11
CA PHE A 9 -35.01 29.05 6.14
C PHE A 9 -33.58 29.48 5.81
N GLN A 10 -33.29 30.76 6.07
CA GLN A 10 -31.94 31.28 6.10
C GLN A 10 -31.50 31.33 7.57
N GLY A 11 -31.26 30.15 8.14
CA GLY A 11 -30.49 30.03 9.37
C GLY A 11 -29.01 29.96 8.96
N PRO A 12 -28.10 30.78 9.49
CA PRO A 12 -26.69 30.47 9.39
C PRO A 12 -26.51 29.12 10.08
N TYR A 13 -26.06 28.11 9.34
CA TYR A 13 -25.48 26.92 9.96
C TYR A 13 -24.18 27.38 10.61
N GLN A 14 -24.30 28.01 11.77
CA GLN A 14 -23.20 28.29 12.65
C GLN A 14 -22.75 26.92 13.16
N LYS A 15 -21.84 26.29 12.42
CA LYS A 15 -20.95 25.31 13.01
C LYS A 15 -20.18 26.11 14.04
N ASP A 16 -20.71 26.10 15.26
CA ASP A 16 -19.94 26.42 16.44
C ASP A 16 -18.63 25.67 16.28
N THR A 17 -17.61 26.46 15.99
CA THR A 17 -16.23 26.04 15.79
C THR A 17 -15.67 25.75 17.18
N ILE A 18 -16.41 24.95 17.95
CA ILE A 18 -15.87 24.30 19.13
C ILE A 18 -14.76 23.43 18.58
N HIS A 19 -13.57 23.72 19.08
CA HIS A 19 -12.30 23.05 18.91
C HIS A 19 -12.36 21.55 19.17
N LEU A 20 -13.21 20.84 18.46
CA LEU A 20 -12.89 19.52 17.99
C LEU A 20 -11.91 19.80 16.86
N GLU A 21 -10.66 20.05 17.25
CA GLU A 21 -9.55 19.34 16.64
C GLU A 21 -10.00 17.87 16.64
N GLU A 22 -10.83 17.51 15.67
CA GLU A 22 -10.98 16.15 15.19
C GLU A 22 -9.55 15.89 14.75
N HIS A 23 -8.75 15.44 15.72
CA HIS A 23 -7.37 15.06 15.58
C HIS A 23 -7.47 13.84 14.71
N LYS A 24 -7.68 14.10 13.42
CA LYS A 24 -7.67 13.19 12.33
C LYS A 24 -6.25 12.72 12.41
N VAL A 25 -6.08 11.62 13.12
CA VAL A 25 -4.83 10.86 13.20
C VAL A 25 -4.67 10.37 11.76
N MET A 26 -4.28 11.28 10.87
CA MET A 26 -3.93 10.93 9.51
C MET A 26 -2.73 10.02 9.72
N PHE A 27 -2.93 8.75 9.38
CA PHE A 27 -1.91 7.73 9.49
C PHE A 27 -0.71 8.23 8.68
N ASN A 28 0.26 8.83 9.35
CA ASN A 28 1.43 9.34 8.69
C ASN A 28 2.34 8.14 8.45
N SER A 29 2.51 7.77 7.19
CA SER A 29 3.38 6.69 6.77
C SER A 29 4.78 6.84 7.37
N GLU A 30 5.30 8.07 7.51
CA GLU A 30 6.61 8.31 8.12
C GLU A 30 6.66 7.88 9.59
N ILE A 31 5.61 8.16 10.36
CA ILE A 31 5.51 7.74 11.76
C ILE A 31 5.37 6.21 11.85
N PHE A 32 4.57 5.62 10.96
CA PHE A 32 4.41 4.17 10.89
C PHE A 32 5.73 3.46 10.56
N PHE A 33 6.42 3.86 9.49
CA PHE A 33 7.66 3.24 9.04
C PHE A 33 8.83 3.47 10.02
N ASN A 34 8.94 4.65 10.63
CA ASN A 34 10.07 4.99 11.50
C ASN A 34 9.89 4.53 12.95
N ILE A 35 8.65 4.45 13.47
CA ILE A 35 8.39 4.17 14.89
C ILE A 35 7.69 2.82 15.09
N ILE A 36 6.68 2.50 14.29
CA ILE A 36 5.82 1.32 14.51
C ILE A 36 6.40 0.07 13.85
N LEU A 37 6.99 0.21 12.65
CA LEU A 37 7.52 -0.92 11.91
C LEU A 37 8.74 -1.59 12.57
N PRO A 38 9.74 -0.87 13.14
CA PRO A 38 10.92 -1.50 13.73
C PRO A 38 10.59 -2.45 14.90
N PRO A 39 9.73 -2.09 15.88
CA PRO A 39 9.28 -3.01 16.92
C PRO A 39 8.53 -4.24 16.38
N ILE A 40 7.69 -4.09 15.35
CA ILE A 40 6.93 -5.19 14.75
C ILE A 40 7.87 -6.21 14.10
N ILE A 41 8.82 -5.74 13.28
CA ILE A 41 9.83 -6.60 12.64
C ILE A 41 10.67 -7.30 13.70
N PHE A 42 11.07 -6.58 14.75
CA PHE A 42 11.85 -7.16 15.85
C PHE A 42 11.08 -8.26 16.61
N HIS A 43 9.81 -8.03 16.93
CA HIS A 43 8.97 -9.01 17.61
C HIS A 43 8.73 -10.25 16.73
N ALA A 44 8.44 -10.06 15.45
CA ALA A 44 8.32 -11.14 14.48
C ALA A 44 9.64 -11.94 14.38
N GLY A 45 10.77 -11.25 14.31
CA GLY A 45 12.12 -11.83 14.33
C GLY A 45 12.44 -12.65 15.59
N TYR A 46 12.10 -12.12 16.76
CA TYR A 46 12.35 -12.77 18.04
C TYR A 46 11.52 -14.04 18.22
N SER A 47 10.28 -14.05 17.73
CA SER A 47 9.40 -15.22 17.79
C SER A 47 9.77 -16.33 16.80
N MET A 48 10.65 -16.08 15.83
CA MET A 48 11.09 -17.11 14.87
C MET A 48 12.01 -18.14 15.54
N LYS A 49 11.80 -19.43 15.22
CA LYS A 49 12.61 -20.55 15.74
C LYS A 49 14.04 -20.50 15.17
N ARG A 50 14.91 -19.74 15.82
CA ARG A 50 16.32 -19.48 15.41
C ARG A 50 17.05 -20.74 14.94
N LYS A 51 17.02 -21.84 15.70
CA LYS A 51 17.76 -23.09 15.37
C LYS A 51 17.37 -23.71 14.02
N ASN A 52 16.09 -23.71 13.66
CA ASN A 52 15.62 -24.26 12.38
C ASN A 52 15.73 -23.24 11.24
N PHE A 53 15.59 -21.95 11.56
CA PHE A 53 15.77 -20.86 10.62
C PHE A 53 17.22 -20.81 10.10
N PHE A 54 18.21 -20.77 11.01
CA PHE A 54 19.63 -20.76 10.64
C PHE A 54 20.08 -22.03 9.89
N ARG A 55 19.45 -23.19 10.14
CA ARG A 55 19.73 -24.43 9.42
C ARG A 55 19.21 -24.43 7.97
N ASN A 56 18.13 -23.70 7.69
CA ASN A 56 17.50 -23.63 6.37
C ASN A 56 17.62 -22.25 5.72
N LEU A 57 18.54 -21.41 6.20
CA LEU A 57 18.71 -20.04 5.71
C LEU A 57 18.92 -19.98 4.21
N GLY A 58 19.67 -20.93 3.62
CA GLY A 58 19.89 -20.99 2.18
C GLY A 58 18.59 -21.16 1.40
N ALA A 59 17.72 -22.08 1.81
CA ALA A 59 16.41 -22.27 1.18
C ALA A 59 15.53 -21.04 1.35
N ILE A 60 15.47 -20.46 2.55
CA ILE A 60 14.69 -19.25 2.84
C ILE A 60 15.14 -18.08 1.96
N LEU A 61 16.47 -17.86 1.87
CA LEU A 61 17.04 -16.78 1.07
C LEU A 61 16.84 -17.03 -0.43
N THR A 62 16.90 -18.28 -0.87
CA THR A 62 16.63 -18.67 -2.26
C THR A 62 15.17 -18.41 -2.61
N PHE A 63 14.21 -18.82 -1.78
CA PHE A 63 12.79 -18.55 -2.01
C PHE A 63 12.47 -17.06 -1.93
N ALA A 64 13.05 -16.33 -0.97
CA ALA A 64 12.83 -14.90 -0.83
C ALA A 64 13.41 -14.13 -2.02
N LEU A 65 14.67 -14.34 -2.37
CA LEU A 65 15.32 -13.57 -3.44
C LEU A 65 14.91 -14.04 -4.83
N LEU A 66 15.01 -15.35 -5.12
CA LEU A 66 14.66 -15.85 -6.45
C LEU A 66 13.16 -15.78 -6.70
N GLY A 67 12.33 -16.11 -5.70
CA GLY A 67 10.88 -16.05 -5.82
C GLY A 67 10.39 -14.62 -6.11
N THR A 68 10.85 -13.64 -5.33
CA THR A 68 10.49 -12.22 -5.54
C THR A 68 11.07 -11.69 -6.85
N THR A 69 12.30 -12.06 -7.24
CA THR A 69 12.89 -11.61 -8.51
C THR A 69 12.10 -12.14 -9.71
N ILE A 70 11.75 -13.43 -9.71
CA ILE A 70 10.97 -14.04 -10.79
C ILE A 70 9.56 -13.43 -10.84
N ALA A 71 8.91 -13.22 -9.69
CA ALA A 71 7.59 -12.59 -9.62
C ALA A 71 7.61 -11.13 -10.12
N CYS A 72 8.60 -10.34 -9.71
CA CYS A 72 8.80 -8.97 -10.16
C CYS A 72 9.03 -8.89 -11.69
N ILE A 73 9.92 -9.73 -12.23
CA ILE A 73 10.19 -9.76 -13.68
C ILE A 73 8.96 -10.24 -14.45
N SER A 74 8.29 -11.30 -13.99
CA SER A 74 7.10 -11.85 -14.64
C SER A 74 5.98 -10.82 -14.72
N THR A 75 5.67 -10.14 -13.61
CA THR A 75 4.65 -9.08 -13.57
C THR A 75 5.06 -7.85 -14.38
N GLY A 76 6.32 -7.43 -14.33
CA GLY A 76 6.85 -6.34 -15.16
C GLY A 76 6.75 -6.61 -16.65
N ILE A 77 7.07 -7.83 -17.10
CA ILE A 77 6.92 -8.24 -18.51
C ILE A 77 5.44 -8.30 -18.92
N MET A 78 4.56 -8.85 -18.07
CA MET A 78 3.12 -8.87 -18.37
C MET A 78 2.55 -7.45 -18.57
N ILE A 79 2.94 -6.51 -17.72
CA ILE A 79 2.46 -5.13 -17.79
C ILE A 79 3.05 -4.43 -19.00
N TYR A 80 4.36 -4.55 -19.23
CA TYR A 80 5.01 -3.99 -20.41
C TYR A 80 4.40 -4.52 -21.71
N GLY A 81 4.14 -5.83 -21.78
CA GLY A 81 3.44 -6.46 -22.91
C GLY A 81 2.02 -5.94 -23.09
N SER A 82 1.28 -5.77 -21.99
CA SER A 82 -0.08 -5.21 -22.02
C SER A 82 -0.08 -3.76 -22.52
N VAL A 83 0.82 -2.92 -22.01
CA VAL A 83 0.99 -1.53 -22.47
C VAL A 83 1.37 -1.47 -23.95
N HIS A 84 2.20 -2.39 -24.43
CA HIS A 84 2.59 -2.43 -25.83
C HIS A 84 1.48 -2.94 -26.76
N ALA A 85 0.54 -3.74 -26.24
CA ALA A 85 -0.65 -4.21 -26.94
C ALA A 85 -1.75 -3.14 -27.05
N PHE A 86 -1.88 -2.25 -26.05
CA PHE A 86 -2.79 -1.11 -26.09
C PHE A 86 -2.09 0.15 -26.61
N SER A 87 -2.22 0.45 -27.91
CA SER A 87 -1.57 1.61 -28.56
C SER A 87 -1.79 2.96 -27.85
N SER A 88 -2.91 3.16 -27.14
CA SER A 88 -3.17 4.39 -26.38
C SER A 88 -2.26 4.59 -25.16
N LEU A 89 -1.67 3.53 -24.62
CA LEU A 89 -0.89 3.56 -23.37
C LEU A 89 0.63 3.56 -23.59
N ARG A 90 1.07 3.32 -24.83
CA ARG A 90 2.47 3.07 -25.21
C ARG A 90 3.43 4.23 -24.88
N GLY A 91 2.93 5.45 -24.67
CA GLY A 91 3.72 6.64 -24.33
C GLY A 91 3.73 7.01 -22.84
N TYR A 92 2.93 6.36 -22.00
CA TYR A 92 2.77 6.75 -20.59
C TYR A 92 3.61 5.90 -19.62
N PHE A 93 4.00 4.70 -20.02
CA PHE A 93 4.75 3.76 -19.17
C PHE A 93 6.03 3.33 -19.85
N SER A 94 7.16 3.57 -19.19
CA SER A 94 8.44 2.99 -19.57
C SER A 94 8.56 1.54 -19.06
N PHE A 95 9.55 0.81 -19.57
CA PHE A 95 9.88 -0.52 -19.07
C PHE A 95 10.26 -0.49 -17.58
N THR A 96 10.99 0.55 -17.16
CA THR A 96 11.39 0.72 -15.76
C THR A 96 10.18 0.93 -14.84
N ASP A 97 9.15 1.67 -15.29
CA ASP A 97 7.93 1.91 -14.51
C ASP A 97 7.14 0.61 -14.29
N SER A 98 7.11 -0.24 -15.32
CA SER A 98 6.48 -1.57 -15.24
C SER A 98 7.24 -2.48 -14.26
N LEU A 99 8.56 -2.38 -14.22
CA LEU A 99 9.39 -3.13 -13.26
C LEU A 99 9.24 -2.60 -11.83
N TYR A 100 9.14 -1.28 -11.64
CA TYR A 100 8.85 -0.69 -10.33
C TYR A 100 7.51 -1.17 -9.78
N PHE A 101 6.49 -1.22 -10.63
CA PHE A 101 5.20 -1.78 -10.25
C PHE A 101 5.33 -3.26 -9.87
N GLY A 102 6.04 -4.05 -10.67
CA GLY A 102 6.31 -5.46 -10.37
C GLY A 102 7.02 -5.65 -9.02
N ALA A 103 7.96 -4.77 -8.68
CA ALA A 103 8.68 -4.83 -7.40
C ALA A 103 7.77 -4.53 -6.21
N ILE A 104 6.87 -3.55 -6.33
CA ILE A 104 5.91 -3.19 -5.27
C ILE A 104 4.93 -4.35 -5.01
N ILE A 105 4.40 -4.96 -6.08
CA ILE A 105 3.43 -6.05 -5.97
C ILE A 105 4.07 -7.36 -5.48
N SER A 106 5.36 -7.57 -5.76
CA SER A 106 6.06 -8.79 -5.38
C SER A 106 6.37 -8.90 -3.86
N ALA A 107 6.08 -7.88 -3.06
CA ALA A 107 6.22 -7.94 -1.62
C ALA A 107 5.13 -8.84 -1.01
N THR A 108 5.48 -10.10 -0.72
CA THR A 108 4.57 -11.05 -0.10
C THR A 108 4.70 -11.01 1.43
N ASP A 109 3.67 -10.52 2.12
CA ASP A 109 3.51 -10.76 3.56
C ASP A 109 2.76 -12.09 3.74
N PRO A 110 3.37 -13.13 4.35
CA PRO A 110 2.64 -14.33 4.74
C PRO A 110 1.74 -14.00 5.94
N GLY A 111 0.74 -13.15 5.72
CA GLY A 111 -0.37 -12.93 6.63
C GLY A 111 -1.14 -14.24 6.76
N LYS A 112 -1.35 -14.66 8.00
CA LYS A 112 -1.95 -15.94 8.39
C LYS A 112 -3.11 -16.38 7.47
N ILE A 113 -3.04 -17.64 7.03
CA ILE A 113 -4.19 -18.45 6.58
C ILE A 113 -4.88 -19.01 7.82
#